data_AF-A0A965D3I8-F1
#
_entry.id   AF-A0A965D3I8-F1
#
_cell.length_a   1.000
_cell.length_b   1.000
_cell.length_c   1.000
_cell.angle_alpha   90.00
_cell.angle_beta   90.00
_cell.angle_gamma   90.00
#
_symmetry.space_group_name_H-M   'P 1'
#
loop_
_entity.id
_entity.type
_entity.pdbx_description
1 polymer ?
#
loop_
_entity_poly.entity_id
_entity_poly.type
_entity_poly.pdbx_seq_one_letter_code
_entity_poly.pdbx_strand_id
1 'polypeptide(L)'
;DLVDLIGWQDMPDQFKSRESHAHNRLLTSVALTSEERRQVARTFNERLSRSKGPVTYLLPTHGCNEWDRAGGPLSDPDGLAAFVDETQKTIPENVTLINLDCHINDPEFCERALAIFDQWVSAGVIRS
;
A
#
# COMPACT_ATOMS: atom_id res chain seq x y z
N ASP A 1 2.38 -1.84 -4.85
CA ASP A 1 2.76 -0.86 -5.88
C ASP A 1 3.78 -1.40 -6.85
N LEU A 2 4.77 -2.15 -6.36
CA LEU A 2 5.81 -2.77 -7.18
C LEU A 2 5.66 -4.29 -7.20
N VAL A 3 6.16 -4.91 -8.26
CA VAL A 3 6.39 -6.36 -8.37
C VAL A 3 7.88 -6.60 -8.51
N ASP A 4 8.45 -7.39 -7.61
CA ASP A 4 9.86 -7.75 -7.65
C ASP A 4 10.07 -9.00 -8.50
N LEU A 5 11.06 -8.91 -9.40
CA LEU A 5 11.42 -9.94 -10.35
C LEU A 5 12.91 -10.27 -10.23
N ILE A 6 13.27 -11.48 -10.64
CA ILE A 6 14.65 -11.96 -10.62
C ILE A 6 15.46 -11.20 -11.68
N GLY A 7 16.41 -10.37 -11.24
CA GLY A 7 17.11 -9.41 -12.10
C GLY A 7 18.06 -10.00 -13.15
N TRP A 8 18.46 -11.27 -13.01
CA TRP A 8 19.34 -11.95 -13.98
C TRP A 8 18.59 -12.88 -14.95
N GLN A 9 17.26 -12.94 -14.85
CA GLN A 9 16.42 -13.66 -15.80
C GLN A 9 15.80 -12.66 -16.79
N ASP A 10 15.37 -13.17 -17.94
CA ASP A 10 14.63 -12.36 -18.89
C ASP A 10 13.33 -11.86 -18.25
N MET A 11 13.03 -10.58 -18.48
CA MET A 11 11.80 -9.96 -18.05
C MET A 11 10.61 -10.71 -18.69
N PRO A 12 9.59 -11.14 -17.92
CA PRO A 12 8.38 -11.73 -18.48
C PRO A 12 7.71 -10.76 -19.47
N ASP A 13 7.15 -11.29 -20.56
CA ASP A 13 6.63 -10.48 -21.68
C ASP A 13 5.62 -9.40 -21.23
N GLN A 14 4.77 -9.73 -20.25
CA GLN A 14 3.78 -8.81 -19.68
C GLN A 14 4.36 -7.56 -18.98
N PHE A 15 5.66 -7.57 -18.67
CA PHE A 15 6.37 -6.50 -17.97
C PHE A 15 7.41 -5.78 -18.83
N LYS A 16 7.75 -6.31 -20.03
CA LYS A 16 8.84 -5.76 -20.88
C LYS A 16 8.66 -4.30 -21.30
N SER A 17 7.43 -3.84 -21.43
CA SER A 17 7.11 -2.45 -21.82
C SER A 17 6.94 -1.51 -20.63
N ARG A 18 7.10 -2.00 -19.39
CA ARG A 18 6.82 -1.23 -18.18
C ARG A 18 8.08 -0.56 -17.65
N GLU A 19 7.88 0.54 -16.95
CA GLU A 19 8.94 1.18 -16.19
C GLU A 19 9.44 0.22 -15.10
N SER A 20 10.75 0.01 -15.06
CA SER A 20 11.39 -0.92 -14.15
C SER A 20 12.66 -0.30 -13.56
N HIS A 21 12.93 -0.63 -12.31
CA HIS A 21 14.09 -0.16 -11.57
C HIS A 21 14.91 -1.36 -11.10
N ALA A 22 16.15 -1.47 -11.57
CA ALA A 22 17.09 -2.48 -11.10
C ALA A 22 17.55 -2.11 -9.69
N HIS A 23 16.88 -2.65 -8.68
CA HIS A 23 17.19 -2.36 -7.27
C HIS A 23 18.56 -2.91 -6.88
N ASN A 24 18.91 -4.10 -7.36
CA ASN A 24 20.27 -4.64 -7.31
C ASN A 24 20.46 -5.72 -8.39
N ARG A 25 21.63 -6.37 -8.46
CA ARG A 25 21.92 -7.44 -9.44
C ARG A 25 20.93 -8.62 -9.38
N LEU A 26 20.25 -8.80 -8.25
CA LEU A 26 19.34 -9.89 -7.98
C LEU A 26 17.87 -9.52 -8.19
N LEU A 27 17.53 -8.23 -8.10
CA LEU A 27 16.14 -7.75 -8.02
C LEU A 27 15.91 -6.57 -8.96
N THR A 28 14.90 -6.74 -9.80
CA THR A 28 14.32 -5.66 -10.60
C THR A 28 12.87 -5.46 -10.17
N SER A 29 12.53 -4.24 -9.79
CA SER A 29 11.17 -3.87 -9.41
C SER A 29 10.44 -3.25 -10.60
N VAL A 30 9.22 -3.69 -10.85
CA VAL A 30 8.36 -3.15 -11.92
C VAL A 30 7.15 -2.47 -11.30
N ALA A 31 6.82 -1.27 -11.75
CA ALA A 31 5.63 -0.57 -11.30
C ALA A 31 4.35 -1.26 -11.80
N LEU A 32 3.37 -1.39 -10.90
CA LEU A 32 2.02 -1.81 -11.26
C LEU A 32 1.31 -0.69 -12.02
N THR A 33 0.51 -1.07 -13.01
CA THR A 33 -0.43 -0.16 -13.67
C THR A 33 -1.53 0.28 -12.71
N SER A 34 -2.21 1.38 -13.01
CA SER A 34 -3.34 1.86 -12.19
C SER A 34 -4.42 0.79 -12.00
N GLU A 35 -4.75 -0.01 -13.03
CA GLU A 35 -5.75 -1.07 -12.91
C GLU A 35 -5.28 -2.22 -12.00
N GLU A 36 -4.01 -2.62 -12.10
CA GLU A 36 -3.46 -3.63 -11.19
C GLU A 36 -3.42 -3.11 -9.74
N ARG A 37 -3.12 -1.82 -9.54
CA ARG A 37 -3.22 -1.20 -8.21
C ARG A 37 -4.65 -1.21 -7.68
N ARG A 38 -5.67 -0.93 -8.52
CA ARG A 38 -7.08 -1.10 -8.15
C ARG A 38 -7.39 -2.56 -7.77
N GLN A 39 -6.86 -3.52 -8.52
CA GLN A 39 -7.00 -4.95 -8.18
C GLN A 39 -6.37 -5.29 -6.83
N VAL A 40 -5.20 -4.71 -6.50
CA VAL A 40 -4.57 -4.86 -5.17
C VAL A 40 -5.46 -4.28 -4.08
N ALA A 41 -6.00 -3.07 -4.26
CA ALA A 41 -6.93 -2.44 -3.30
C ALA A 41 -8.15 -3.33 -3.03
N ARG A 42 -8.80 -3.81 -4.10
CA ARG A 42 -9.93 -4.75 -4.00
C ARG A 42 -9.56 -6.03 -3.26
N THR A 43 -8.38 -6.59 -3.55
CA THR A 43 -7.89 -7.82 -2.90
C THR A 43 -7.64 -7.60 -1.40
N PHE A 44 -7.09 -6.45 -1.01
CA PHE A 44 -6.90 -6.10 0.40
C PHE A 44 -8.25 -6.01 1.10
N ASN A 45 -9.16 -5.22 0.56
CA ASN A 45 -10.50 -5.03 1.11
C ASN A 45 -11.30 -6.34 1.19
N GLU A 46 -11.23 -7.20 0.17
CA GLU A 46 -11.86 -8.53 0.21
C GLU A 46 -11.32 -9.36 1.38
N ARG A 47 -10.01 -9.35 1.62
CA ARG A 47 -9.41 -10.10 2.74
C ARG A 47 -9.80 -9.50 4.09
N LEU A 48 -9.79 -8.19 4.23
CA LEU A 48 -10.18 -7.50 5.47
C LEU A 48 -11.67 -7.73 5.80
N SER A 49 -12.54 -7.86 4.80
CA SER A 49 -13.97 -8.14 5.01
C SER A 49 -14.24 -9.46 5.74
N ARG A 50 -13.28 -10.40 5.69
CA ARG A 50 -13.38 -11.73 6.33
C ARG A 50 -12.85 -11.74 7.77
N SER A 51 -12.33 -10.61 8.26
CA SER A 51 -11.84 -10.51 9.63
C SER A 51 -12.97 -10.66 10.65
N LYS A 52 -12.70 -11.41 11.72
CA LYS A 52 -13.61 -11.58 12.86
C LYS A 52 -13.32 -10.64 14.02
N GLY A 53 -12.15 -10.01 14.02
CA GLY A 53 -11.73 -9.04 15.04
C GLY A 53 -11.81 -7.60 14.52
N PRO A 54 -11.59 -6.60 15.39
CA PRO A 54 -11.52 -5.20 14.99
C PRO A 54 -10.46 -5.00 13.91
N VAL A 55 -10.77 -4.18 12.91
CA VAL A 55 -9.83 -3.83 11.83
C VAL A 55 -9.79 -2.33 11.67
N THR A 56 -8.58 -1.80 11.63
CA THR A 56 -8.31 -0.41 11.24
C THR A 56 -7.32 -0.42 10.08
N TYR A 57 -7.69 0.25 8.98
CA TYR A 57 -6.83 0.41 7.80
C TYR A 57 -6.35 1.86 7.72
N LEU A 58 -5.06 2.06 7.92
CA LEU A 58 -4.38 3.33 7.67
C LEU A 58 -3.98 3.44 6.19
N LEU A 59 -4.49 4.46 5.50
CA LEU A 59 -4.21 4.72 4.09
C LEU A 59 -3.46 6.05 3.94
N PRO A 60 -2.13 6.03 3.74
CA PRO A 60 -1.37 7.24 3.44
C PRO A 60 -1.66 7.70 2.01
N THR A 61 -1.90 9.00 1.82
CA THR A 61 -2.32 9.55 0.52
C THR A 61 -1.19 10.20 -0.29
N HIS A 62 0.04 10.26 0.26
CA HIS A 62 1.21 10.83 -0.46
C HIS A 62 2.27 9.80 -0.85
N GLY A 63 2.01 8.52 -0.62
CA GLY A 63 2.91 7.43 -1.00
C GLY A 63 2.89 6.28 0.00
N CYS A 64 3.11 5.07 -0.53
CA CYS A 64 3.03 3.80 0.17
C CYS A 64 4.38 3.06 0.22
N ASN A 65 5.45 3.61 -0.34
CA ASN A 65 6.79 3.03 -0.26
C ASN A 65 7.89 4.10 -0.33
N GLU A 66 9.15 3.75 -0.05
CA GLU A 66 10.25 4.72 0.03
C GLU A 66 10.43 5.61 -1.23
N TRP A 67 10.07 5.10 -2.41
CA TRP A 67 10.43 5.71 -3.68
C TRP A 67 9.28 6.42 -4.41
N ASP A 68 8.04 6.35 -3.88
CA ASP A 68 6.84 6.84 -4.57
C ASP A 68 6.38 8.24 -4.13
N ARG A 69 7.10 8.87 -3.19
CA ARG A 69 6.91 10.28 -2.85
C ARG A 69 6.93 11.15 -4.11
N ALA A 70 6.13 12.22 -4.12
CA ALA A 70 6.12 13.23 -5.17
C ALA A 70 7.55 13.68 -5.57
N GLY A 71 7.88 13.50 -6.86
CA GLY A 71 9.20 13.82 -7.42
C GLY A 71 10.27 12.75 -7.21
N GLY A 72 9.94 11.65 -6.53
CA GLY A 72 10.80 10.48 -6.37
C GLY A 72 10.90 9.61 -7.63
N PRO A 73 11.83 8.63 -7.64
CA PRO A 73 12.14 7.83 -8.83
C PRO A 73 10.99 6.95 -9.31
N LEU A 74 10.09 6.55 -8.41
CA LEU A 74 8.93 5.70 -8.71
C LEU A 74 7.62 6.45 -8.42
N SER A 75 7.66 7.78 -8.45
CA SER A 75 6.49 8.62 -8.24
C SER A 75 5.50 8.45 -9.39
N ASP A 76 4.32 7.93 -9.08
CA ASP A 76 3.21 7.76 -10.01
C ASP A 76 1.93 8.30 -9.36
N PRO A 77 1.64 9.62 -9.54
CA PRO A 77 0.47 10.25 -8.94
C PRO A 77 -0.86 9.60 -9.38
N ASP A 78 -0.94 9.16 -10.64
CA ASP A 78 -2.17 8.57 -11.19
C ASP A 78 -2.39 7.16 -10.64
N GLY A 79 -1.33 6.36 -10.54
CA GLY A 79 -1.36 5.04 -9.90
C GLY A 79 -1.73 5.11 -8.42
N LEU A 80 -1.15 6.05 -7.67
CA LEU A 80 -1.49 6.27 -6.26
C LEU A 80 -2.94 6.74 -6.10
N ALA A 81 -3.38 7.71 -6.89
CA ALA A 81 -4.76 8.20 -6.86
C ALA A 81 -5.76 7.08 -7.17
N ALA A 82 -5.46 6.22 -8.14
CA ALA A 82 -6.29 5.06 -8.46
C ALA A 82 -6.38 4.05 -7.30
N PHE A 83 -5.27 3.79 -6.62
CA PHE A 83 -5.24 2.92 -5.44
C PHE A 83 -6.07 3.49 -4.29
N VAL A 84 -5.89 4.77 -3.98
CA VAL A 84 -6.61 5.46 -2.88
C VAL A 84 -8.12 5.49 -3.14
N ASP A 85 -8.52 5.92 -4.34
CA ASP A 85 -9.92 5.98 -4.77
C ASP A 85 -10.60 4.61 -4.69
N GLU A 86 -9.96 3.55 -5.21
CA GLU A 86 -10.52 2.20 -5.18
C GLU A 86 -10.62 1.65 -3.75
N THR A 87 -9.61 1.93 -2.91
CA THR A 87 -9.59 1.50 -1.51
C THR A 87 -10.78 2.09 -0.76
N GLN A 88 -11.05 3.39 -0.93
CA GLN A 88 -12.17 4.08 -0.30
C GLN A 88 -13.53 3.58 -0.82
N LYS A 89 -13.67 3.36 -2.12
CA LYS A 89 -14.92 2.90 -2.74
C LYS A 89 -15.32 1.49 -2.32
N THR A 90 -14.33 0.63 -2.09
CA THR A 90 -14.55 -0.81 -1.87
C THR A 90 -14.30 -1.24 -0.44
N ILE A 91 -14.07 -0.29 0.49
CA ILE A 91 -13.79 -0.61 1.89
C ILE A 91 -14.98 -1.35 2.51
N PRO A 92 -14.74 -2.48 3.20
CA PRO A 92 -15.81 -3.20 3.88
C PRO A 92 -16.34 -2.43 5.10
N GLU A 93 -17.63 -2.58 5.41
CA GLU A 93 -18.27 -1.92 6.57
C GLU A 93 -17.66 -2.33 7.92
N ASN A 94 -17.06 -3.52 8.03
CA ASN A 94 -16.41 -3.99 9.26
C ASN A 94 -14.99 -3.41 9.46
N VAL A 95 -14.53 -2.53 8.57
CA VAL A 95 -13.19 -1.93 8.60
C VAL A 95 -13.29 -0.43 8.87
N THR A 96 -12.59 0.04 9.90
CA THR A 96 -12.40 1.48 10.12
C THR A 96 -11.29 1.98 9.20
N LEU A 97 -11.64 2.69 8.13
CA LEU A 97 -10.67 3.34 7.24
C LEU A 97 -10.27 4.71 7.78
N ILE A 98 -8.97 4.98 7.81
CA ILE A 98 -8.38 6.24 8.21
C ILE A 98 -7.47 6.71 7.09
N ASN A 99 -7.91 7.74 6.37
CA ASN A 99 -7.05 8.44 5.41
C ASN A 99 -6.07 9.33 6.17
N LEU A 100 -4.79 9.24 5.81
CA LEU A 100 -3.73 10.06 6.38
C LEU A 100 -3.10 10.91 5.29
N ASP A 101 -3.13 12.22 5.52
CA ASP A 101 -2.50 13.23 4.66
C ASP A 101 -0.97 13.26 4.87
N CYS A 102 -0.33 12.10 4.70
CA CYS A 102 1.12 11.93 4.82
C CYS A 102 1.63 10.84 3.87
N HIS A 103 2.95 10.73 3.76
CA HIS A 103 3.64 9.58 3.18
C HIS A 103 3.79 8.47 4.24
N ILE A 104 3.89 7.20 3.84
CA ILE A 104 4.04 6.07 4.78
C ILE A 104 5.26 6.20 5.72
N ASN A 105 6.32 6.86 5.26
CA ASN A 105 7.57 7.08 6.00
C ASN A 105 7.63 8.41 6.76
N ASP A 106 6.54 9.19 6.76
CA ASP A 106 6.46 10.39 7.58
C ASP A 106 6.13 10.00 9.04
N PRO A 107 6.67 10.72 10.06
CA PRO A 107 6.42 10.41 11.47
C PRO A 107 4.94 10.29 11.84
N GLU A 108 4.09 11.10 11.21
CA GLU A 108 2.64 11.15 11.42
C GLU A 108 1.98 9.79 11.17
N PHE A 109 2.48 9.00 10.20
CA PHE A 109 1.98 7.66 9.94
C PHE A 109 2.26 6.72 11.11
N CYS A 110 3.51 6.71 11.59
CA CYS A 110 3.93 5.89 12.71
C CYS A 110 3.22 6.29 14.01
N GLU A 111 3.12 7.59 14.29
CA GLU A 111 2.41 8.12 15.46
C GLU A 111 0.95 7.68 15.47
N ARG A 112 0.26 7.75 14.32
CA ARG A 112 -1.13 7.28 14.21
C ARG A 112 -1.23 5.78 14.46
N ALA A 113 -0.34 4.98 13.89
CA ALA A 113 -0.34 3.53 14.05
C ALA A 113 -0.16 3.12 15.53
N LEU A 114 0.79 3.75 16.22
CA LEU A 114 1.04 3.52 17.64
C LEU A 114 -0.15 3.96 18.50
N ALA A 115 -0.75 5.12 18.22
CA ALA A 115 -1.91 5.59 18.96
C ALA A 115 -3.10 4.62 18.89
N ILE A 116 -3.36 4.01 17.72
CA ILE A 116 -4.42 3.00 17.56
C ILE A 116 -4.07 1.72 18.33
N PHE A 117 -2.81 1.29 18.26
CA PHE A 117 -2.36 0.12 19.00
C PHE A 117 -2.50 0.32 20.51
N ASP A 118 -2.04 1.45 21.05
CA ASP A 118 -2.15 1.79 22.47
C ASP A 118 -3.61 1.89 22.93
N GLN A 119 -4.50 2.39 22.06
CA GLN A 119 -5.95 2.37 22.30
C GLN A 119 -6.48 0.93 22.39
N TRP A 120 -6.04 0.03 21.51
CA TRP A 120 -6.45 -1.38 21.54
C TRP A 120 -5.93 -2.12 22.77
N VAL A 121 -4.72 -1.82 23.23
CA VAL A 121 -4.18 -2.33 24.50
C VAL A 121 -5.03 -1.83 25.67
N SER A 122 -5.29 -0.52 25.72
CA SER A 122 -6.09 0.10 26.80
C SER A 122 -7.53 -0.42 26.85
N ALA A 123 -8.11 -0.74 25.69
CA ALA A 123 -9.44 -1.32 25.56
C ALA A 123 -9.48 -2.86 25.78
N GLY A 124 -8.34 -3.51 26.01
CA GLY A 124 -8.25 -4.96 26.19
C GLY A 124 -8.48 -5.78 24.92
N VAL A 125 -8.45 -5.15 23.74
CA VAL A 125 -8.49 -5.83 22.43
C VAL A 125 -7.20 -6.62 22.22
N ILE A 126 -6.06 -6.02 22.57
CA ILE A 126 -4.75 -6.66 22.62
C ILE A 126 -4.40 -6.90 24.09
N ARG A 127 -3.97 -8.12 24.43
CA ARG A 127 -3.48 -8.45 25.78
C ARG A 127 -1.96 -8.28 25.78
N SER A 128 -1.44 -7.50 26.73
CA SER A 128 -0.02 -7.38 27.03
C SER A 128 0.47 -8.51 27.93
#